data_AF-A0A7Y0WJC2-F1
#
_entry.id   AF-A0A7Y0WJC2-F1
#
_cell.length_a   1.000
_cell.length_b   1.000
_cell.length_c   1.000
_cell.angle_alpha   90.00
_cell.angle_beta   90.00
_cell.angle_gamma   90.00
#
_symmetry.space_group_name_H-M   'P 1'
#
loop_
_entity.id
_entity.type
_entity.pdbx_description
1 polymer ?
#
loop_
_entity_poly.entity_id
_entity_poly.type
_entity_poly.pdbx_seq_one_letter_code
_entity_poly.pdbx_strand_id
1 'polypeptide(L)'
;MSNYSYVSILKRRAKSLSRDTSISLAVAQERVSLAAGFAHFHELNVIAKRKPDDPRLMKAALGIVVLGDAIYEDDVYSAFESEIDDLHL
;
A
#
# COMPACT_ATOMS: atom_id res chain seq x y z
N MET A 1 16.36 0.11 7.98
CA MET A 1 15.06 0.61 7.46
C MET A 1 13.97 -0.21 8.13
N SER A 2 12.88 0.42 8.59
CA SER A 2 11.73 -0.31 9.11
C SER A 2 11.23 -1.32 8.06
N ASN A 3 10.93 -2.55 8.48
CA ASN A 3 10.33 -3.59 7.63
C ASN A 3 8.97 -3.15 7.04
N TYR A 4 8.37 -2.11 7.63
CA TYR A 4 7.03 -1.61 7.32
C TYR A 4 7.01 -0.21 6.71
N SER A 5 8.13 0.27 6.13
CA SER A 5 8.08 1.49 5.31
C SER A 5 7.23 1.27 4.05
N TYR A 6 6.59 2.33 3.54
CA TYR A 6 5.81 2.27 2.29
C TYR A 6 6.64 1.70 1.12
N VAL A 7 7.92 2.07 1.01
CA VAL A 7 8.83 1.52 0.00
C VAL A 7 9.03 0.02 0.16
N SER A 8 9.16 -0.48 1.40
CA SER A 8 9.31 -1.91 1.67
C SER A 8 8.06 -2.70 1.22
N ILE A 9 6.87 -2.12 1.38
CA ILE A 9 5.60 -2.70 0.90
C ILE A 9 5.57 -2.71 -0.62
N LEU A 10 5.88 -1.59 -1.27
CA LEU A 10 5.89 -1.47 -2.73
C LEU A 10 6.93 -2.40 -3.39
N LYS A 11 8.12 -2.56 -2.78
CA LYS A 11 9.13 -3.53 -3.23
C LYS A 11 8.63 -4.97 -3.12
N ARG A 12 7.88 -5.32 -2.07
CA ARG A 12 7.25 -6.65 -1.93
C ARG A 12 6.19 -6.89 -3.00
N ARG A 13 5.38 -5.88 -3.32
CA ARG A 13 4.41 -5.95 -4.42
C ARG A 13 5.10 -6.14 -5.78
N ALA A 14 6.16 -5.39 -6.06
CA ALA A 14 6.95 -5.58 -7.27
C ALA A 14 7.56 -7.00 -7.36
N LYS A 15 7.99 -7.56 -6.24
CA LYS A 15 8.51 -8.94 -6.18
C LYS A 15 7.42 -9.99 -6.46
N SER A 16 6.20 -9.80 -5.96
CA SER A 16 5.07 -10.70 -6.27
C SER A 16 4.68 -10.57 -7.74
N LEU A 17 4.52 -9.34 -8.24
CA LEU A 17 4.21 -9.07 -9.66
C LEU A 17 5.23 -9.72 -10.61
N SER A 18 6.53 -9.60 -10.31
CA SER A 18 7.59 -10.23 -11.09
C SER A 18 7.46 -11.74 -11.15
N ARG A 19 7.05 -12.39 -10.04
CA ARG A 19 6.83 -13.83 -9.97
C ARG A 19 5.57 -14.25 -10.71
N ASP A 20 4.46 -13.54 -10.49
CA ASP A 20 3.14 -13.93 -11.01
C ASP A 20 3.02 -13.71 -12.53
N THR A 21 3.78 -12.77 -13.07
CA THR A 21 3.75 -12.41 -14.51
C THR A 21 5.02 -12.78 -15.26
N SER A 22 6.00 -13.41 -14.60
CA SER A 22 7.30 -13.80 -15.16
C SER A 22 8.07 -12.65 -15.85
N ILE A 23 7.85 -11.40 -15.44
CA ILE A 23 8.63 -10.24 -15.90
C ILE A 23 9.85 -10.01 -14.99
N SER A 24 10.86 -9.31 -15.51
CA SER A 24 12.03 -8.95 -14.70
C SER A 24 11.65 -8.06 -13.51
N LEU A 25 12.38 -8.18 -12.40
CA LEU A 25 12.13 -7.38 -11.20
C LEU A 25 12.24 -5.88 -11.49
N ALA A 26 13.17 -5.47 -12.36
CA ALA A 26 13.31 -4.07 -12.76
C ALA A 26 12.05 -3.56 -13.48
N VAL A 27 11.49 -4.33 -14.42
CA VAL A 27 10.25 -3.96 -15.11
C VAL A 27 9.07 -3.93 -14.14
N ALA A 28 8.98 -4.88 -13.21
CA ALA A 28 7.95 -4.88 -12.19
C ALA A 28 8.03 -3.66 -11.25
N GLN A 29 9.25 -3.26 -10.87
CA GLN A 29 9.50 -2.07 -10.07
C GLN A 29 9.07 -0.79 -10.80
N GLU A 30 9.39 -0.67 -12.08
CA GLU A 30 8.94 0.46 -12.90
C GLU A 30 7.42 0.51 -13.00
N ARG A 31 6.75 -0.62 -13.26
CA ARG A 31 5.28 -0.68 -13.30
C ARG A 31 4.63 -0.23 -11.98
N VAL A 32 5.16 -0.69 -10.84
CA VAL A 32 4.66 -0.29 -9.52
C VAL A 32 4.89 1.20 -9.28
N SER A 33 6.03 1.76 -9.71
CA SER A 33 6.31 3.19 -9.58
C SER A 33 5.41 4.07 -10.44
N LEU A 34 5.21 3.68 -11.71
CA LEU A 34 4.32 4.39 -12.62
C LEU A 34 2.86 4.36 -12.10
N ALA A 35 2.39 3.20 -11.64
CA ALA A 35 1.06 3.06 -11.05
C ALA A 35 0.88 3.91 -9.78
N ALA A 36 1.97 4.16 -9.05
CA ALA A 36 2.01 5.00 -7.87
C ALA A 36 2.16 6.52 -8.20
N GLY A 37 2.23 6.90 -9.48
CA GLY A 37 2.35 8.31 -9.89
C GLY A 37 3.78 8.88 -9.79
N PHE A 38 4.79 8.03 -9.88
CA PHE A 38 6.19 8.42 -10.06
C PHE A 38 6.61 8.22 -11.52
N ALA A 39 7.57 8.99 -12.00
CA ALA A 39 8.10 8.89 -13.36
C ALA A 39 8.92 7.59 -13.56
N HIS A 40 9.64 7.14 -12.53
CA HIS A 40 10.41 5.89 -12.56
C HIS A 40 10.79 5.41 -11.15
N PHE A 41 11.33 4.19 -11.04
CA PHE A 41 11.66 3.59 -9.74
C PHE A 41 12.73 4.36 -8.94
N HIS A 42 13.68 4.98 -9.65
CA HIS A 42 14.67 5.82 -8.97
C HIS A 42 14.03 7.04 -8.27
N GLU A 43 13.05 7.72 -8.88
CA GLU A 43 12.34 8.86 -8.26
C GLU A 43 11.63 8.40 -6.99
N LEU A 44 10.93 7.26 -7.05
CA LEU A 44 10.25 6.69 -5.89
C LEU A 44 11.20 6.51 -4.70
N ASN A 45 12.40 5.94 -4.92
CA ASN A 45 13.37 5.74 -3.85
C ASN A 45 13.95 7.07 -3.32
N VAL A 46 14.20 8.05 -4.21
CA VAL A 46 14.68 9.39 -3.82
C VAL A 46 13.64 10.11 -2.97
N ILE A 47 12.38 10.10 -3.40
CA ILE A 47 11.27 10.72 -2.69
C ILE A 47 11.08 10.06 -1.34
N ALA A 48 11.04 8.73 -1.27
CA ALA A 48 10.86 8.05 0.01
C ALA A 48 11.99 8.31 1.03
N LYS A 49 13.20 8.59 0.57
CA LYS A 49 14.30 8.99 1.46
C LYS A 49 14.14 10.44 1.94
N ARG A 50 13.64 11.34 1.11
CA ARG A 50 13.51 12.77 1.40
C ARG A 50 12.20 13.14 2.11
N LYS A 51 11.11 12.46 1.76
CA LYS A 51 9.73 12.66 2.19
C LYS A 51 9.07 11.29 2.36
N PRO A 52 9.34 10.58 3.47
CA PRO A 52 8.78 9.26 3.71
C PRO A 52 7.24 9.26 3.75
N ASP A 53 6.61 10.38 4.12
CA ASP A 53 5.16 10.56 4.18
C ASP A 53 4.57 11.20 2.90
N ASP A 54 5.27 11.08 1.75
CA ASP A 54 4.70 11.53 0.47
C ASP A 54 3.34 10.83 0.24
N PRO A 55 2.25 11.58 -0.02
CA PRO A 55 0.91 11.00 -0.18
C PRO A 55 0.83 9.93 -1.26
N ARG A 56 1.68 10.00 -2.30
CA ARG A 56 1.75 8.97 -3.34
C ARG A 56 2.28 7.65 -2.78
N LEU A 57 3.26 7.69 -1.90
CA LEU A 57 3.80 6.49 -1.23
C LEU A 57 2.75 5.85 -0.32
N MET A 58 2.07 6.67 0.49
CA MET A 58 0.98 6.22 1.37
C MET A 58 -0.14 5.56 0.57
N LYS A 59 -0.69 6.28 -0.41
CA LYS A 59 -1.77 5.79 -1.28
C LYS A 59 -1.36 4.51 -1.99
N ALA A 60 -0.17 4.49 -2.58
CA ALA A 60 0.27 3.32 -3.33
C ALA A 60 0.52 2.11 -2.43
N ALA A 61 1.05 2.30 -1.22
CA ALA A 61 1.39 1.19 -0.33
C ALA A 61 0.18 0.65 0.44
N LEU A 62 -0.71 1.53 0.90
CA LEU A 62 -1.82 1.18 1.80
C LEU A 62 -3.19 1.25 1.12
N GLY A 63 -3.30 1.84 -0.07
CA GLY A 63 -4.60 2.11 -0.71
C GLY A 63 -5.31 3.35 -0.16
N ILE A 64 -4.72 4.04 0.81
CA ILE A 64 -5.37 5.09 1.60
C ILE A 64 -4.59 6.41 1.45
N VAL A 65 -5.32 7.51 1.21
CA VAL A 65 -4.73 8.86 1.00
C VAL A 65 -4.67 9.65 2.31
N VAL A 66 -5.50 9.32 3.31
CA VAL A 66 -5.58 9.99 4.61
C VAL A 66 -5.56 8.95 5.73
N LEU A 67 -4.62 9.04 6.68
CA LEU A 67 -4.47 8.06 7.76
C LEU A 67 -5.74 7.90 8.63
N GLY A 68 -6.60 8.92 8.66
CA GLY A 68 -7.91 8.88 9.33
C GLY A 68 -8.88 7.87 8.73
N ASP A 69 -8.85 7.66 7.41
CA ASP A 69 -9.70 6.68 6.71
C ASP A 69 -9.27 5.23 6.99
N ALA A 70 -8.07 5.02 7.54
CA ALA A 70 -7.56 3.70 7.91
C ALA A 70 -7.97 3.27 9.33
N ILE A 71 -8.35 4.23 10.18
CA ILE A 71 -8.66 3.99 11.60
C ILE A 71 -10.18 4.04 11.84
N TYR A 72 -10.93 4.72 10.97
CA TYR A 72 -12.39 4.75 10.97
C TYR A 72 -12.93 4.18 9.66
N GLU A 73 -12.76 2.87 9.44
CA GLU A 73 -13.79 2.15 8.69
C GLU A 73 -14.96 2.00 9.67
N ASP A 74 -16.00 2.83 9.51
CA ASP A 74 -17.25 2.80 10.29
C ASP A 74 -17.93 1.41 10.29
N ASP A 75 -17.46 0.49 9.45
CA ASP A 75 -18.06 -0.81 9.20
C ASP A 75 -17.45 -1.97 10.01
N VAL A 76 -16.47 -1.71 10.89
CA VAL A 76 -15.95 -2.77 11.77
C VAL A 76 -16.96 -3.08 12.87
N TYR A 77 -17.58 -2.05 13.46
CA TYR A 77 -18.54 -2.22 14.56
C TYR A 77 -19.89 -2.75 14.11
N SER A 78 -20.35 -2.41 12.90
CA SER A 78 -21.60 -2.92 12.31
C SER A 78 -21.58 -4.45 12.14
N ALA A 79 -20.44 -5.01 11.71
CA ALA A 79 -20.27 -6.46 11.59
C ALA A 79 -20.30 -7.16 12.97
N PHE A 80 -19.76 -6.53 14.01
CA PHE A 80 -19.85 -7.04 15.38
C PHE A 80 -21.26 -6.89 15.97
N GLU A 81 -21.97 -5.79 15.71
CA GLU A 81 -23.35 -5.59 16.15
C GLU A 81 -24.29 -6.62 15.52
N SER A 82 -24.15 -6.89 14.22
CA SER A 82 -24.96 -7.93 13.55
C SER A 82 -24.74 -9.32 14.17
N GLU A 83 -23.50 -9.68 14.49
CA GLU A 83 -23.21 -10.98 15.10
C GLU A 83 -23.70 -11.06 16.56
N ILE A 84 -23.68 -9.94 17.29
CA ILE A 84 -24.21 -9.86 18.66
C ILE A 84 -25.74 -9.92 18.68
N ASP A 85 -26.41 -9.30 17.71
CA ASP A 85 -27.87 -9.37 17.56
C ASP A 85 -28.32 -10.78 17.18
N ASP A 86 -27.59 -11.47 16.31
CA ASP A 86 -27.86 -12.88 15.95
C ASP A 86 -27.64 -13.85 17.14
N LEU A 87 -26.79 -13.49 18.10
CA LEU A 87 -26.55 -14.27 19.33
C LEU A 87 -27.55 -13.98 20.47
N HIS A 88 -28.43 -12.98 20.34
CA HIS A 88 -29.42 -12.61 21.36
C HIS A 88 -30.87 -13.03 21.01
N LEU A 89 -31.05 -14.23 20.46
CA LEU A 89 -32.35 -14.94 20.45
C LEU A 89 -32.76 -15.42 21.86
#